data_AF-A0A507FNM2-F1
#
_entry.id   AF-A0A507FNM2-F1
#
_cell.length_a   1.000
_cell.length_b   1.000
_cell.length_c   1.000
_cell.angle_alpha   90.00
_cell.angle_beta   90.00
_cell.angle_gamma   90.00
#
_symmetry.space_group_name_H-M   'P 1'
#
loop_
_entity.id
_entity.type
_entity.pdbx_description
1 polymer ?
#
loop_
_entity_poly.entity_id
_entity_poly.type
_entity_poly.pdbx_seq_one_letter_code
_entity_poly.pdbx_strand_id
1 'polypeptide(L)'
;MTTAARPTWLPAVGGGSLRDTGGAPMLQKSSKDLNAHTKVKLRQSGQNAPTDLLDRNALKQKLLAAERAAAVAAKGAIVVDEAELEEKRRELLTANLDEDDDVDDDENDSDKDDAEDDDDDDDDDDDDTAELLRELEKIKKERAEEKERLEREKREEEDRAKEEAMLAGNPLLNPGATSTSSAVALTGGFAVKRRWDEDVIFKNQARGVEERPKKRFINDLLRSDFHRKFMSKYVR
;
A
#
# COMPACT_ATOMS: atom_id res chain seq x y z
N MET A 1 -11.85 36.50 -55.65
CA MET A 1 -12.00 35.03 -55.76
C MET A 1 -12.96 34.58 -54.66
N THR A 2 -14.14 34.06 -55.00
CA THR A 2 -15.05 33.47 -54.00
C THR A 2 -14.72 31.99 -53.87
N THR A 3 -14.20 31.55 -52.72
CA THR A 3 -13.87 30.13 -52.49
C THR A 3 -15.11 29.39 -51.96
N ALA A 4 -15.54 28.33 -52.66
CA ALA A 4 -16.69 27.53 -52.28
C ALA A 4 -16.43 26.64 -51.04
N ALA A 5 -15.18 26.21 -50.84
CA ALA A 5 -14.78 25.50 -49.63
C ALA A 5 -14.73 26.47 -48.45
N ARG A 6 -15.59 26.22 -47.44
CA ARG A 6 -15.68 27.03 -46.22
C ARG A 6 -15.99 26.12 -45.01
N PRO A 7 -15.45 26.42 -43.81
CA PRO A 7 -15.82 25.70 -42.59
C PRO A 7 -17.26 26.05 -42.17
N THR A 8 -17.86 25.17 -41.37
CA THR A 8 -19.16 25.42 -40.73
C THR A 8 -18.96 26.10 -39.38
N TRP A 9 -19.27 27.39 -39.29
CA TRP A 9 -19.18 28.14 -38.04
C TRP A 9 -20.40 27.97 -37.14
N LEU A 10 -21.58 27.85 -37.78
CA LEU A 10 -22.85 27.60 -37.10
C LEU A 10 -23.41 26.27 -37.61
N PRO A 11 -23.80 25.33 -36.72
CA PRO A 11 -24.48 24.12 -37.12
C PRO A 11 -25.91 24.43 -37.60
N ALA A 12 -26.51 23.51 -38.36
CA ALA A 12 -27.93 23.61 -38.72
C ALA A 12 -28.80 23.50 -37.46
N VAL A 13 -29.77 24.40 -37.30
CA VAL A 13 -30.70 24.42 -36.16
C VAL A 13 -31.88 23.50 -36.44
N GLY A 14 -32.20 22.61 -35.49
CA GLY A 14 -33.39 21.74 -35.55
C GLY A 14 -34.70 22.54 -35.37
N GLY A 15 -35.86 21.94 -35.66
CA GLY A 15 -37.15 22.61 -35.51
C GLY A 15 -37.71 23.27 -36.78
N GLY A 16 -36.89 23.39 -37.83
CA GLY A 16 -37.33 23.84 -39.16
C GLY A 16 -37.78 22.68 -40.08
N SER A 17 -37.81 21.45 -39.58
CA SER A 17 -38.22 20.30 -40.39
C SER A 17 -39.73 20.24 -40.53
N LEU A 18 -40.21 19.62 -41.60
CA LEU A 18 -41.64 19.43 -41.86
C LEU A 18 -42.37 18.75 -40.69
N ARG A 19 -41.67 17.87 -39.97
CA ARG A 19 -42.16 17.19 -38.77
C ARG A 19 -42.35 18.16 -37.60
N ASP A 20 -41.43 19.11 -37.43
CA ASP A 20 -41.41 20.01 -36.27
C ASP A 20 -42.36 21.20 -36.46
N THR A 21 -42.51 21.68 -37.70
CA THR A 21 -43.38 22.82 -38.03
C THR A 21 -44.84 22.42 -38.29
N GLY A 22 -45.20 21.16 -38.05
CA GLY A 22 -46.55 20.63 -38.31
C GLY A 22 -46.97 20.70 -39.77
N GLY A 23 -46.01 20.66 -40.70
CA GLY A 23 -46.32 20.70 -42.14
C GLY A 23 -46.97 19.42 -42.63
N ALA A 24 -47.47 19.43 -43.87
CA ALA A 24 -48.24 18.33 -44.44
C ALA A 24 -47.47 16.99 -44.38
N PRO A 25 -48.09 15.89 -43.93
CA PRO A 25 -47.41 14.61 -43.80
C PRO A 25 -46.99 14.06 -45.17
N MET A 26 -45.75 13.56 -45.26
CA MET A 26 -45.23 12.89 -46.45
C MET A 26 -45.45 11.38 -46.39
N LEU A 27 -45.61 10.73 -47.55
CA LEU A 27 -45.78 9.27 -47.65
C LEU A 27 -44.44 8.50 -47.70
N GLN A 28 -43.30 9.21 -47.70
CA GLN A 28 -41.98 8.60 -47.70
C GLN A 28 -41.66 8.01 -46.33
N LYS A 29 -41.26 6.74 -46.28
CA LYS A 29 -40.88 6.02 -45.04
C LYS A 29 -39.53 5.33 -45.23
N SER A 30 -38.66 5.41 -44.23
CA SER A 30 -37.41 4.65 -44.22
C SER A 30 -37.64 3.21 -43.73
N SER A 31 -36.76 2.28 -44.11
CA SER A 31 -36.76 0.93 -43.54
C SER A 31 -36.53 0.92 -42.02
N LYS A 32 -35.86 1.96 -41.50
CA LYS A 32 -35.63 2.14 -40.05
C LYS A 32 -36.86 2.64 -39.29
N ASP A 33 -37.85 3.21 -39.98
CA ASP A 33 -39.11 3.71 -39.39
C ASP A 33 -40.19 2.63 -39.32
N LEU A 34 -39.87 1.41 -39.78
CA LEU A 34 -40.74 0.26 -39.61
C LEU A 34 -40.86 -0.10 -38.13
N ASN A 35 -42.00 -0.68 -37.76
CA ASN A 35 -42.29 -1.02 -36.37
C ASN A 35 -41.25 -1.99 -35.80
N ALA A 36 -40.43 -1.51 -34.86
CA ALA A 36 -39.45 -2.29 -34.12
C ALA A 36 -39.48 -1.90 -32.64
N HIS A 37 -39.20 -2.86 -31.74
CA HIS A 37 -39.20 -2.64 -30.28
C HIS A 37 -40.46 -1.95 -29.74
N THR A 38 -41.63 -2.42 -30.17
CA THR A 38 -42.95 -1.85 -29.79
C THR A 38 -43.34 -2.06 -28.32
N LYS A 39 -42.54 -2.82 -27.56
CA LYS A 39 -42.75 -3.11 -26.14
C LYS A 39 -41.57 -2.59 -25.33
N VAL A 40 -41.81 -1.60 -24.47
CA VAL A 40 -40.82 -1.08 -23.53
C VAL A 40 -40.70 -2.04 -22.34
N LYS A 41 -39.46 -2.44 -22.01
CA LYS A 41 -39.19 -3.27 -20.81
C LYS A 41 -39.19 -2.38 -19.58
N LEU A 42 -39.99 -2.74 -18.59
CA LEU A 42 -40.02 -2.08 -17.28
C LEU A 42 -39.15 -2.87 -16.29
N ARG A 43 -38.49 -2.15 -15.38
CA ARG A 43 -37.70 -2.74 -14.29
C ARG A 43 -38.64 -3.54 -13.38
N GLN A 44 -38.32 -4.80 -13.15
CA GLN A 44 -39.03 -5.66 -12.18
C GLN A 44 -38.46 -5.46 -10.77
N SER A 45 -39.14 -5.98 -9.76
CA SER A 45 -38.60 -6.00 -8.40
C SER A 45 -37.23 -6.68 -8.36
N GLY A 46 -36.30 -6.12 -7.60
CA GLY A 46 -34.90 -6.52 -7.56
C GLY A 46 -34.02 -6.00 -8.72
N GLN A 47 -34.57 -5.31 -9.72
CA GLN A 47 -33.81 -4.67 -10.84
C GLN A 47 -33.70 -3.15 -10.70
N ASN A 48 -33.73 -2.65 -9.46
CA ASN A 48 -33.91 -1.23 -9.13
C ASN A 48 -35.24 -0.68 -9.69
N ALA A 49 -36.34 -1.40 -9.48
CA ALA A 49 -37.67 -0.83 -9.69
C ALA A 49 -37.83 0.44 -8.85
N PRO A 50 -38.63 1.43 -9.29
CA PRO A 50 -38.80 2.68 -8.54
C PRO A 50 -39.35 2.46 -7.12
N THR A 51 -40.09 1.37 -6.90
CA THR A 51 -40.58 0.94 -5.58
C THR A 51 -39.48 0.42 -4.65
N ASP A 52 -38.38 -0.05 -5.21
CA ASP A 52 -37.30 -0.74 -4.48
C ASP A 52 -36.11 0.20 -4.24
N LEU A 53 -36.23 1.48 -4.58
CA LEU A 53 -35.20 2.47 -4.33
C LEU A 53 -35.14 2.74 -2.83
N LEU A 54 -33.98 2.46 -2.23
CA LEU A 54 -33.72 2.73 -0.83
C LEU A 54 -33.57 4.24 -0.59
N ASP A 55 -33.86 4.66 0.64
CA ASP A 55 -33.61 6.03 1.08
C ASP A 55 -32.14 6.43 0.94
N ARG A 56 -31.88 7.74 0.78
CA ARG A 56 -30.53 8.30 0.63
C ARG A 56 -29.55 7.79 1.70
N ASN A 57 -30.01 7.71 2.95
CA ASN A 57 -29.17 7.31 4.07
C ASN A 57 -28.78 5.82 3.99
N ALA A 58 -29.72 4.96 3.60
CA ALA A 58 -29.45 3.53 3.39
C ALA A 58 -28.53 3.30 2.18
N LEU A 59 -28.67 4.08 1.10
CA LEU A 59 -27.74 4.05 -0.03
C LEU A 59 -26.31 4.45 0.37
N LYS A 60 -26.17 5.50 1.19
CA LYS A 60 -24.87 5.94 1.72
C LYS A 60 -24.21 4.83 2.55
N GLN A 61 -24.95 4.19 3.44
CA GLN A 61 -24.42 3.09 4.27
C GLN A 61 -23.98 1.90 3.41
N LYS A 62 -24.79 1.51 2.41
CA LYS A 62 -24.44 0.42 1.48
C LYS A 62 -23.19 0.74 0.67
N LEU A 63 -23.03 1.98 0.22
CA LEU A 63 -21.84 2.44 -0.48
C LEU A 63 -20.60 2.34 0.42
N LEU A 64 -20.66 2.86 1.64
CA LEU A 64 -19.53 2.81 2.58
C LEU A 64 -19.13 1.36 2.92
N ALA A 65 -20.10 0.47 3.08
CA ALA A 65 -19.83 -0.96 3.29
C ALA A 65 -19.16 -1.61 2.07
N ALA A 66 -19.63 -1.30 0.86
CA ALA A 66 -19.04 -1.80 -0.38
C ALA A 66 -17.63 -1.24 -0.62
N GLU A 67 -17.38 0.03 -0.29
CA GLU A 67 -16.05 0.64 -0.37
C GLU A 67 -15.07 0.00 0.62
N ARG A 68 -15.48 -0.26 1.86
CA ARG A 68 -14.66 -0.99 2.83
C ARG A 68 -14.32 -2.39 2.33
N ALA A 69 -15.31 -3.14 1.83
CA ALA A 69 -15.07 -4.47 1.28
C ALA A 69 -14.15 -4.44 0.04
N ALA A 70 -14.33 -3.47 -0.86
CA ALA A 70 -13.48 -3.28 -2.02
C ALA A 70 -12.05 -2.87 -1.63
N ALA A 71 -11.90 -2.02 -0.61
CA ALA A 71 -10.60 -1.64 -0.06
C ALA A 71 -9.89 -2.85 0.52
N VAL A 72 -10.55 -3.66 1.34
CA VAL A 72 -9.98 -4.92 1.88
C VAL A 72 -9.61 -5.88 0.76
N ALA A 73 -10.47 -6.05 -0.25
CA ALA A 73 -10.18 -6.92 -1.40
C ALA A 73 -8.99 -6.42 -2.25
N ALA A 74 -8.86 -5.10 -2.43
CA ALA A 74 -7.72 -4.49 -3.13
C ALA A 74 -6.43 -4.58 -2.31
N LYS A 75 -6.55 -4.50 -0.99
CA LYS A 75 -5.47 -4.58 0.01
C LYS A 75 -5.06 -6.01 0.36
N GLY A 76 -5.84 -7.02 -0.01
CA GLY A 76 -5.58 -8.46 0.18
C GLY A 76 -4.36 -9.02 -0.57
N ALA A 77 -3.44 -8.17 -1.03
CA ALA A 77 -2.10 -8.54 -1.49
C ALA A 77 -0.95 -8.01 -0.60
N ILE A 78 -1.23 -7.18 0.41
CA ILE A 78 -0.45 -6.80 1.61
C ILE A 78 -1.23 -5.62 2.20
N VAL A 79 -1.90 -5.74 3.35
CA VAL A 79 -2.10 -4.59 4.27
C VAL A 79 -2.31 -5.11 5.69
N VAL A 80 -1.47 -4.60 6.59
CA VAL A 80 -1.70 -4.47 8.04
C VAL A 80 -2.77 -3.40 8.22
N ASP A 81 -3.89 -3.73 8.87
CA ASP A 81 -5.03 -2.82 9.01
C ASP A 81 -4.57 -1.45 9.53
N GLU A 82 -4.88 -0.38 8.78
CA GLU A 82 -4.60 1.01 9.18
C GLU A 82 -5.30 1.35 10.50
N ALA A 83 -6.46 0.73 10.76
CA ALA A 83 -7.17 0.84 12.03
C ALA A 83 -6.45 0.11 13.17
N GLU A 84 -5.87 -1.08 12.93
CA GLU A 84 -5.00 -1.74 13.91
C GLU A 84 -3.71 -0.95 14.13
N LEU A 85 -3.16 -0.31 13.10
CA LEU A 85 -1.98 0.53 13.20
C LEU A 85 -2.26 1.83 13.93
N GLU A 86 -3.43 2.45 13.74
CA GLU A 86 -3.88 3.61 14.51
C GLU A 86 -4.20 3.25 15.96
N GLU A 87 -4.81 2.08 16.22
CA GLU A 87 -5.02 1.57 17.58
C GLU A 87 -3.69 1.24 18.26
N LYS A 88 -2.78 0.53 17.59
CA LYS A 88 -1.42 0.26 18.10
C LYS A 88 -0.61 1.55 18.28
N ARG A 89 -0.79 2.55 17.41
CA ARG A 89 -0.13 3.87 17.54
C ARG A 89 -0.72 4.68 18.68
N ARG A 90 -2.03 4.60 18.93
CA ARG A 90 -2.68 5.19 20.10
C ARG A 90 -2.23 4.51 21.39
N GLU A 91 -2.16 3.18 21.40
CA GLU A 91 -1.72 2.37 22.53
C GLU A 91 -0.24 2.65 22.87
N LEU A 92 0.62 2.79 21.85
CA LEU A 92 2.02 3.20 22.02
C LEU A 92 2.17 4.68 22.46
N LEU A 93 1.31 5.59 22.00
CA LEU A 93 1.29 6.98 22.47
C LEU A 93 0.80 7.11 23.91
N THR A 94 -0.14 6.26 24.34
CA THR A 94 -0.57 6.20 25.75
C THR A 94 0.45 5.49 26.63
N ALA A 95 1.23 4.54 26.08
CA ALA A 95 2.30 3.85 26.80
C ALA A 95 3.59 4.68 26.92
N ASN A 96 3.86 5.59 25.97
CA ASN A 96 5.02 6.49 25.98
C ASN A 96 4.72 7.87 26.59
N LEU A 97 3.50 8.12 27.10
CA LEU A 97 3.19 9.36 27.82
C LEU A 97 3.65 9.33 29.30
N ASP A 98 4.16 8.19 29.76
CA ASP A 98 4.83 8.01 31.06
C ASP A 98 6.37 8.03 30.93
N GLU A 99 6.90 8.37 29.75
CA GLU A 99 8.33 8.45 29.48
C GLU A 99 8.65 9.85 28.97
N ASP A 100 8.89 10.76 29.92
CA ASP A 100 9.48 12.08 29.68
C ASP A 100 10.85 11.89 28.98
N ASP A 101 10.90 12.20 27.68
CA ASP A 101 12.16 12.37 26.94
C ASP A 101 12.27 13.85 26.55
N ASP A 102 13.15 14.55 27.26
CA ASP A 102 13.59 15.92 26.97
C ASP A 102 14.26 15.95 25.59
N VAL A 103 13.61 16.61 24.62
CA VAL A 103 14.24 16.95 23.35
C VAL A 103 14.12 18.45 23.13
N ASP A 104 15.24 19.14 23.37
CA ASP A 104 15.54 20.52 23.00
C ASP A 104 15.08 20.82 21.56
N ASP A 105 14.13 21.76 21.43
CA ASP A 105 13.76 22.37 20.16
C ASP A 105 14.15 23.86 20.21
N ASP A 106 15.25 24.16 19.53
CA ASP A 106 15.86 25.47 19.42
C ASP A 106 15.51 26.02 18.02
N GLU A 107 14.42 26.80 17.90
CA GLU A 107 14.24 27.78 16.81
C GLU A 107 13.10 28.80 17.10
N ASN A 108 13.52 29.90 17.71
CA ASN A 108 13.03 31.29 17.61
C ASN A 108 11.99 31.65 16.50
N ASP A 109 10.80 32.13 16.88
CA ASP A 109 10.26 33.43 16.43
C ASP A 109 9.10 33.95 17.33
N SER A 110 9.05 35.28 17.46
CA SER A 110 8.26 36.15 18.33
C SER A 110 6.74 36.04 18.19
N ASP A 111 5.99 36.02 19.31
CA ASP A 111 5.18 37.19 19.72
C ASP A 111 4.47 37.00 21.07
N LYS A 112 4.19 38.15 21.66
CA LYS A 112 3.86 38.49 23.05
C LYS A 112 2.36 38.48 23.35
N ASP A 113 2.05 38.62 24.65
CA ASP A 113 0.79 39.05 25.29
C ASP A 113 -0.22 37.90 25.57
N ASP A 114 -0.89 37.76 26.72
CA ASP A 114 -1.07 38.50 27.99
C ASP A 114 -1.97 37.62 28.91
N ALA A 115 -2.03 37.98 30.21
CA ALA A 115 -3.03 37.64 31.25
C ALA A 115 -2.88 36.35 32.11
N GLU A 116 -2.32 36.54 33.32
CA GLU A 116 -2.98 36.46 34.66
C GLU A 116 -4.41 35.88 34.70
N ASP A 117 -4.95 35.17 35.69
CA ASP A 117 -4.68 34.81 37.11
C ASP A 117 -5.91 33.91 37.49
N ASP A 118 -5.79 33.06 38.52
CA ASP A 118 -6.80 32.82 39.58
C ASP A 118 -6.65 31.43 40.23
N ASP A 119 -6.88 31.47 41.52
CA ASP A 119 -6.36 30.72 42.65
C ASP A 119 -7.28 29.55 43.07
N ASP A 120 -6.71 28.68 43.91
CA ASP A 120 -7.34 27.93 45.03
C ASP A 120 -8.43 26.84 44.80
N ASP A 121 -8.17 25.60 45.25
CA ASP A 121 -8.57 25.10 46.60
C ASP A 121 -8.36 23.57 46.73
N ASP A 122 -8.03 23.18 47.96
CA ASP A 122 -7.52 21.94 48.54
C ASP A 122 -8.63 20.90 48.86
N ASP A 123 -8.33 19.58 48.84
CA ASP A 123 -8.89 18.60 49.80
C ASP A 123 -8.20 17.21 49.76
N ASP A 124 -7.30 17.04 50.72
CA ASP A 124 -6.85 15.88 51.52
C ASP A 124 -7.60 14.52 51.41
N ASP A 125 -6.87 13.43 51.09
CA ASP A 125 -7.16 12.05 51.53
C ASP A 125 -5.87 11.19 51.49
N ASP A 126 -5.02 11.38 52.51
CA ASP A 126 -3.58 11.07 52.49
C ASP A 126 -3.14 9.73 53.17
N ASP A 127 -4.06 8.76 53.37
CA ASP A 127 -3.71 7.47 54.05
C ASP A 127 -3.71 6.21 53.14
N ASP A 128 -4.43 6.19 52.01
CA ASP A 128 -4.45 5.03 51.08
C ASP A 128 -3.33 5.09 50.01
N THR A 129 -2.75 6.27 49.75
CA THR A 129 -1.71 6.52 48.73
C THR A 129 -0.33 5.98 49.14
N ALA A 130 -0.02 6.02 50.44
CA ALA A 130 1.27 5.65 50.99
C ALA A 130 1.51 4.12 51.03
N GLU A 131 0.45 3.32 51.20
CA GLU A 131 0.55 1.85 51.13
C GLU A 131 0.74 1.38 49.68
N LEU A 132 0.07 2.01 48.71
CA LEU A 132 0.17 1.70 47.29
C LEU A 132 1.58 1.99 46.73
N LEU A 133 2.22 3.08 47.14
CA LEU A 133 3.60 3.43 46.72
C LEU A 133 4.64 2.41 47.21
N ARG A 134 4.48 1.89 48.44
CA ARG A 134 5.37 0.84 48.96
C ARG A 134 5.18 -0.50 48.24
N GLU A 135 3.98 -0.80 47.78
CA GLU A 135 3.71 -2.00 46.99
C GLU A 135 4.23 -1.88 45.55
N LEU A 136 4.12 -0.69 44.94
CA LEU A 136 4.71 -0.40 43.62
C LEU A 136 6.24 -0.46 43.64
N GLU A 137 6.89 0.06 44.68
CA GLU A 137 8.35 -0.06 44.84
C GLU A 137 8.79 -1.51 44.99
N LYS A 138 8.00 -2.34 45.69
CA LYS A 138 8.26 -3.77 45.84
C LYS A 138 8.11 -4.51 44.50
N ILE A 139 7.07 -4.20 43.73
CA ILE A 139 6.84 -4.80 42.40
C ILE A 139 7.91 -4.33 41.39
N LYS A 140 8.32 -3.05 41.44
CA LYS A 140 9.38 -2.52 40.57
C LYS A 140 10.73 -3.15 40.87
N LYS A 141 11.02 -3.40 42.15
CA LYS A 141 12.24 -4.09 42.59
C LYS A 141 12.23 -5.57 42.20
N GLU A 142 11.10 -6.26 42.35
CA GLU A 142 10.94 -7.66 41.95
C GLU A 142 11.05 -7.85 40.43
N ARG A 143 10.41 -6.97 39.63
CA ARG A 143 10.54 -6.99 38.17
C ARG A 143 11.95 -6.62 37.68
N ALA A 144 12.63 -5.69 38.35
CA ALA A 144 14.00 -5.35 38.00
C ALA A 144 14.95 -6.54 38.24
N GLU A 145 14.79 -7.26 39.34
CA GLU A 145 15.59 -8.45 39.66
C GLU A 145 15.30 -9.63 38.71
N GLU A 146 14.03 -9.83 38.32
CA GLU A 146 13.69 -10.86 37.34
C GLU A 146 14.18 -10.51 35.91
N LYS A 147 14.09 -9.23 35.51
CA LYS A 147 14.61 -8.76 34.23
C LYS A 147 16.14 -8.88 34.18
N GLU A 148 16.84 -8.56 35.26
CA GLU A 148 18.29 -8.72 35.36
C GLU A 148 18.69 -10.21 35.30
N ARG A 149 17.93 -11.10 35.95
CA ARG A 149 18.15 -12.55 35.87
C ARG A 149 17.97 -13.06 34.44
N LEU A 150 16.92 -12.62 33.74
CA LEU A 150 16.64 -13.01 32.36
C LEU A 150 17.68 -12.45 31.38
N GLU A 151 18.11 -11.19 31.54
CA GLU A 151 19.15 -10.59 30.70
C GLU A 151 20.51 -11.26 30.90
N ARG A 152 20.83 -11.69 32.14
CA ARG A 152 22.04 -12.48 32.40
C ARG A 152 21.98 -13.85 31.72
N GLU A 153 20.86 -14.55 31.82
CA GLU A 153 20.66 -15.86 31.18
C GLU A 153 20.74 -15.75 29.64
N LYS A 154 20.10 -14.72 29.07
CA LYS A 154 20.15 -14.46 27.63
C LYS A 154 21.56 -14.11 27.15
N ARG A 155 22.31 -13.32 27.93
CA ARG A 155 23.71 -12.99 27.62
C ARG A 155 24.61 -14.23 27.66
N GLU A 156 24.40 -15.13 28.62
CA GLU A 156 25.11 -16.40 28.71
C GLU A 156 24.78 -17.35 27.53
N GLU A 157 23.54 -17.35 27.05
CA GLU A 157 23.15 -18.09 25.84
C GLU A 157 23.76 -17.51 24.56
N GLU A 158 23.77 -16.18 24.43
CA GLU A 158 24.41 -15.51 23.29
C GLU A 158 25.92 -15.73 23.26
N ASP A 159 26.58 -15.73 24.42
CA ASP A 159 28.01 -15.99 24.51
C ASP A 159 28.33 -17.47 24.24
N ARG A 160 27.50 -18.41 24.72
CA ARG A 160 27.61 -19.84 24.31
C ARG A 160 27.40 -20.05 22.81
N ALA A 161 26.40 -19.39 22.21
CA ALA A 161 26.16 -19.49 20.78
C ALA A 161 27.31 -18.89 19.93
N LYS A 162 27.93 -17.79 20.40
CA LYS A 162 29.13 -17.23 19.76
C LYS A 162 30.33 -18.17 19.89
N GLU A 163 30.52 -18.81 21.03
CA GLU A 163 31.58 -19.81 21.23
C GLU A 163 31.37 -21.04 20.32
N GLU A 164 30.14 -21.55 20.22
CA GLU A 164 29.79 -22.66 19.33
C GLU A 164 30.00 -22.29 17.85
N ALA A 165 29.64 -21.07 17.44
CA ALA A 165 29.87 -20.57 16.08
C ALA A 165 31.37 -20.37 15.77
N MET A 166 32.17 -19.88 16.73
CA MET A 166 33.62 -19.79 16.59
C MET A 166 34.29 -21.17 16.52
N LEU A 167 33.79 -22.13 17.30
CA LEU A 167 34.30 -23.51 17.27
C LEU A 167 33.93 -24.22 15.95
N ALA A 168 32.70 -24.03 15.46
CA ALA A 168 32.20 -24.61 14.22
C ALA A 168 32.73 -23.93 12.95
N GLY A 169 33.10 -22.65 13.06
CA GLY A 169 33.66 -21.85 11.96
C GLY A 169 35.14 -22.12 11.68
N ASN A 170 35.84 -22.93 12.50
CA ASN A 170 37.25 -23.25 12.30
C ASN A 170 37.43 -24.56 11.50
N PRO A 171 37.78 -24.47 10.20
CA PRO A 171 37.92 -25.64 9.33
C PRO A 171 39.14 -26.54 9.65
N LEU A 172 40.03 -26.13 10.56
CA LEU A 172 41.16 -26.96 11.02
C LEU A 172 40.74 -27.99 12.10
N LEU A 173 39.68 -27.71 12.85
CA LEU A 173 39.22 -28.55 13.97
C LEU A 173 38.15 -29.57 13.55
N ASN A 174 37.52 -29.41 12.38
CA ASN A 174 36.51 -30.33 11.88
C ASN A 174 36.88 -30.94 10.50
N PRO A 175 37.93 -31.79 10.43
CA PRO A 175 38.38 -32.41 9.17
C PRO A 175 37.35 -33.38 8.55
N GLY A 176 36.27 -33.73 9.27
CA GLY A 176 35.22 -34.65 8.82
C GLY A 176 34.08 -34.01 8.01
N ALA A 177 33.90 -32.69 8.04
CA ALA A 177 32.90 -32.00 7.20
C ALA A 177 33.41 -31.74 5.76
N THR A 178 34.72 -31.87 5.55
CA THR A 178 35.40 -31.76 4.23
C THR A 178 36.05 -33.05 3.78
N SER A 179 35.73 -34.21 4.40
CA SER A 179 36.16 -35.51 3.91
C SER A 179 35.27 -35.99 2.75
N THR A 180 35.28 -35.24 1.65
CA THR A 180 35.12 -35.78 0.30
C THR A 180 36.14 -35.13 -0.62
N SER A 181 37.40 -35.11 -0.21
CA SER A 181 38.56 -35.07 -1.12
C SER A 181 39.86 -34.99 -0.33
N SER A 182 40.46 -36.12 0.02
CA SER A 182 41.92 -36.21 0.19
C SER A 182 42.36 -37.64 0.50
N ALA A 183 42.41 -38.48 -0.53
CA ALA A 183 43.36 -39.58 -0.61
C ALA A 183 43.63 -39.91 -2.08
N VAL A 184 44.71 -39.34 -2.62
CA VAL A 184 45.72 -39.94 -3.53
C VAL A 184 46.50 -38.78 -4.16
N ALA A 185 47.82 -38.92 -4.07
CA ALA A 185 48.80 -37.90 -4.36
C ALA A 185 49.30 -37.95 -5.82
N LEU A 186 49.94 -36.84 -6.22
CA LEU A 186 50.81 -36.61 -7.38
C LEU A 186 50.16 -36.26 -8.74
N THR A 187 50.50 -35.04 -9.17
CA THR A 187 50.48 -34.46 -10.53
C THR A 187 49.14 -33.99 -11.08
N GLY A 188 48.92 -32.67 -10.99
CA GLY A 188 47.79 -31.98 -11.61
C GLY A 188 46.86 -31.39 -10.55
N GLY A 189 47.20 -30.19 -10.07
CA GLY A 189 46.27 -29.39 -9.29
C GLY A 189 44.92 -29.32 -10.00
N PHE A 190 43.84 -29.35 -9.23
CA PHE A 190 42.47 -29.16 -9.71
C PHE A 190 42.30 -27.71 -10.18
N ALA A 191 42.98 -27.35 -11.27
CA ALA A 191 42.80 -26.12 -11.97
C ALA A 191 41.37 -26.15 -12.49
N VAL A 192 40.52 -25.31 -11.90
CA VAL A 192 39.16 -25.05 -12.33
C VAL A 192 39.20 -24.87 -13.84
N LYS A 193 38.66 -25.86 -14.56
CA LYS A 193 38.63 -25.89 -16.01
C LYS A 193 37.95 -24.59 -16.47
N ARG A 194 38.69 -23.79 -17.25
CA ARG A 194 38.23 -22.48 -17.74
C ARG A 194 36.78 -22.61 -18.20
N ARG A 195 35.88 -21.88 -17.56
CA ARG A 195 34.44 -22.03 -17.82
C ARG A 195 34.18 -21.53 -19.24
N TRP A 196 33.27 -22.13 -19.98
CA TRP A 196 32.96 -21.68 -21.35
C TRP A 196 32.54 -20.19 -21.38
N ASP A 197 31.98 -19.70 -20.27
CA ASP A 197 31.61 -18.30 -20.01
C ASP A 197 32.77 -17.36 -19.61
N GLU A 198 33.98 -17.87 -19.33
CA GLU A 198 35.07 -17.04 -18.83
C GLU A 198 35.69 -16.13 -19.89
N ASP A 199 35.58 -16.49 -21.18
CA ASP A 199 36.05 -15.68 -22.32
C ASP A 199 35.06 -14.59 -22.76
N VAL A 200 33.90 -14.52 -22.12
CA VAL A 200 32.88 -13.57 -22.53
C VAL A 200 33.20 -12.22 -21.89
N ILE A 201 33.45 -11.23 -22.75
CA ILE A 201 33.79 -9.84 -22.37
C ILE A 201 32.65 -9.11 -21.66
N PHE A 202 31.42 -9.63 -21.71
CA PHE A 202 30.27 -9.08 -21.01
C PHE A 202 29.64 -10.14 -20.10
N LYS A 203 29.56 -9.85 -18.80
CA LYS A 203 28.96 -10.73 -17.79
C LYS A 203 27.71 -10.07 -17.22
N ASN A 204 26.63 -10.83 -17.07
CA ASN A 204 25.43 -10.48 -16.29
C ASN A 204 24.75 -9.14 -16.67
N GLN A 205 24.67 -8.80 -17.97
CA GLN A 205 24.13 -7.52 -18.46
C GLN A 205 22.69 -7.21 -18.03
N ALA A 206 21.85 -8.23 -17.85
CA ALA A 206 20.43 -8.08 -17.47
C ALA A 206 20.16 -8.37 -15.99
N ARG A 207 21.20 -8.45 -15.15
CA ARG A 207 21.03 -8.74 -13.72
C ARG A 207 20.27 -7.58 -13.06
N GLY A 208 19.06 -7.87 -12.58
CA GLY A 208 18.18 -6.89 -11.93
C GLY A 208 17.20 -6.18 -12.86
N VAL A 209 17.15 -6.55 -14.16
CA VAL A 209 16.10 -6.05 -15.06
C VAL A 209 14.85 -6.89 -14.88
N GLU A 210 13.76 -6.28 -14.39
CA GLU A 210 12.46 -6.93 -14.34
C GLU A 210 11.95 -7.19 -15.76
N GLU A 211 11.62 -8.45 -16.08
CA GLU A 211 11.17 -8.85 -17.43
C GLU A 211 9.87 -8.16 -17.86
N ARG A 212 9.06 -7.71 -16.91
CA ARG A 212 7.77 -7.07 -17.17
C ARG A 212 7.83 -5.61 -16.78
N PRO A 213 7.55 -4.68 -17.72
CA PRO A 213 7.47 -3.27 -17.35
C PRO A 213 6.33 -3.08 -16.34
N LYS A 214 6.58 -2.18 -15.37
CA LYS A 214 5.57 -1.76 -14.38
C LYS A 214 4.27 -1.39 -15.08
N LYS A 215 3.14 -1.88 -14.55
CA LYS A 215 1.80 -1.54 -15.07
C LYS A 215 1.59 -0.04 -14.94
N ARG A 216 1.58 0.67 -16.07
CA ARG A 216 1.35 2.11 -16.13
C ARG A 216 0.30 2.39 -17.19
N PHE A 217 -0.53 3.39 -16.93
CA PHE A 217 -1.42 3.96 -17.92
C PHE A 217 -0.91 5.34 -18.29
N ILE A 218 -0.76 5.60 -19.59
CA ILE A 218 -0.34 6.89 -20.12
C ILE A 218 -1.49 7.40 -20.97
N ASN A 219 -2.03 8.56 -20.61
CA ASN A 219 -3.05 9.26 -21.40
C ASN A 219 -2.42 9.99 -22.61
N ASP A 220 -1.75 9.23 -23.46
CA ASP A 220 -1.11 9.70 -24.70
C ASP A 220 -1.17 8.56 -25.74
N LEU A 221 -1.76 8.83 -26.90
CA LEU A 221 -1.96 7.83 -27.94
C LEU A 221 -0.67 7.35 -28.61
N LEU A 222 0.41 8.15 -28.59
CA LEU A 222 1.68 7.80 -29.25
C LEU A 222 2.71 7.25 -28.26
N ARG A 223 2.71 7.75 -27.03
CA ARG A 223 3.65 7.31 -25.99
C ARG A 223 3.14 6.17 -25.12
N SER A 224 1.85 5.84 -25.23
CA SER A 224 1.29 4.69 -24.53
C SER A 224 2.07 3.42 -24.86
N ASP A 225 2.27 2.58 -23.84
CA ASP A 225 2.90 1.27 -23.99
C ASP A 225 2.12 0.40 -25.00
N PHE A 226 0.81 0.63 -25.14
CA PHE A 226 0.00 -0.01 -26.20
C PHE A 226 0.51 0.37 -27.59
N HIS A 227 0.70 1.67 -27.86
CA HIS A 227 1.13 2.16 -29.16
C HIS A 227 2.57 1.73 -29.47
N ARG A 228 3.46 1.79 -28.48
CA ARG A 228 4.84 1.30 -28.63
C ARG A 228 4.88 -0.18 -29.02
N LYS A 229 4.07 -1.02 -28.35
CA LYS A 229 3.94 -2.44 -28.69
C LYS A 229 3.30 -2.67 -30.06
N PHE A 230 2.28 -1.88 -30.40
CA PHE A 230 1.64 -1.92 -31.72
C PHE A 230 2.66 -1.61 -32.82
N MET A 231 3.41 -0.51 -32.69
CA MET A 231 4.43 -0.13 -33.67
C MET A 231 5.54 -1.17 -33.76
N SER A 232 6.07 -1.67 -32.63
CA SER A 232 7.07 -2.75 -32.64
C SER A 232 6.56 -4.05 -33.27
N LYS A 233 5.24 -4.29 -33.31
CA LYS A 233 4.64 -5.50 -33.88
C LYS A 233 4.36 -5.36 -35.37
N TYR A 234 3.86 -4.20 -35.80
CA TYR A 234 3.36 -4.00 -37.17
C TYR A 234 4.31 -3.19 -38.07
N VAL A 235 5.31 -2.53 -37.48
CA VAL A 235 6.35 -1.79 -38.19
C VAL A 235 7.69 -2.42 -37.78
N ARG A 236 8.39 -3.00 -38.75
CA ARG A 236 9.68 -3.68 -38.55
C ARG A 236 10.84 -2.78 -38.94
#